data_AF-A0A7C9UU62-F1
#
_entry.id   AF-A0A7C9UU62-F1
#
_cell.length_a   1.000
_cell.length_b   1.000
_cell.length_c   1.000
_cell.angle_alpha   90.00
_cell.angle_beta   90.00
_cell.angle_gamma   90.00
#
_symmetry.space_group_name_H-M   'P 1'
#
loop_
_entity.id
_entity.type
_entity.pdbx_description
1 polymer ?
#
loop_
_entity_poly.entity_id
_entity_poly.type
_entity_poly.pdbx_seq_one_letter_code
_entity_poly.pdbx_strand_id
1 'polypeptide(L)'
;MQFKSVTAYLKALRDNPDLAMIPLSMVAEWKGISRSAVSEQVKSGNLEGIEIKGKNKVWRGIRPQALFVQEAGIEAQSRQRRDQVRTTLAQAAATGQQISYGEAMAPAGLSSRNPRDRAEIGTLLSELSRESLAGQGILISAIVVQKTTGRPNAQFFALARELGCLRNGADEATFWHDQKARVFRAFSAPSK
;
A
#
# COMPACT_ATOMS: atom_id res chain seq x y z
N MET A 1 -3.46 -18.23 21.76
CA MET A 1 -3.27 -19.39 22.65
C MET A 1 -3.10 -18.94 24.10
N GLN A 2 -3.56 -19.71 25.09
CA GLN A 2 -3.46 -19.35 26.52
C GLN A 2 -2.83 -20.46 27.36
N PHE A 3 -1.90 -20.11 28.25
CA PHE A 3 -1.27 -21.01 29.22
C PHE A 3 -1.63 -20.60 30.66
N LYS A 4 -2.02 -21.58 31.48
CA LYS A 4 -2.45 -21.37 32.88
C LYS A 4 -1.30 -21.00 33.82
N SER A 5 -0.06 -21.28 33.46
CA SER A 5 1.13 -20.95 34.26
C SER A 5 2.37 -20.81 33.37
N VAL A 6 3.41 -20.14 33.89
CA VAL A 6 4.74 -20.09 33.24
C VAL A 6 5.32 -21.50 33.07
N THR A 7 5.19 -22.36 34.08
CA THR A 7 5.66 -23.75 34.00
C THR A 7 4.95 -24.54 32.88
N ALA A 8 3.64 -24.35 32.71
CA ALA A 8 2.89 -25.01 31.64
C ALA A 8 3.38 -24.53 30.25
N TYR A 9 3.63 -23.22 30.11
CA TYR A 9 4.21 -22.68 28.89
C TYR A 9 5.61 -23.23 28.60
N LEU A 10 6.52 -23.22 29.58
CA LEU A 10 7.89 -23.68 29.38
C LEU A 10 7.98 -25.18 29.06
N LYS A 11 7.11 -26.02 29.66
CA LYS A 11 7.00 -27.43 29.28
C LYS A 11 6.53 -27.57 27.82
N ALA A 12 5.46 -26.88 27.45
CA ALA A 12 4.95 -26.91 26.09
C ALA A 12 5.98 -26.39 25.07
N LEU A 13 6.71 -25.32 25.41
CA LEU A 13 7.77 -24.74 24.56
C LEU A 13 8.95 -25.69 24.38
N ARG A 14 9.33 -26.44 25.43
CA ARG A 14 10.37 -27.46 25.34
C ARG A 14 10.01 -28.54 24.33
N ASP A 15 8.75 -28.97 24.36
CA ASP A 15 8.26 -30.05 23.50
C ASP A 15 7.86 -29.53 22.11
N ASN A 16 7.59 -28.23 21.97
CA ASN A 16 7.26 -27.56 20.72
C ASN A 16 7.89 -26.14 20.64
N PRO A 17 9.06 -26.01 19.99
CA PRO A 17 9.74 -24.72 19.79
C PRO A 17 8.94 -23.67 19.01
N ASP A 18 7.92 -24.03 18.23
CA ASP A 18 7.05 -23.09 17.49
C ASP A 18 6.15 -22.24 18.39
N LEU A 19 6.15 -22.54 19.70
CA LEU A 19 5.53 -21.73 20.74
C LEU A 19 6.43 -20.59 21.24
N ALA A 20 7.60 -20.39 20.62
CA ALA A 20 8.41 -19.21 20.87
C ALA A 20 7.57 -17.95 20.66
N MET A 21 7.75 -16.97 21.53
CA MET A 21 7.01 -15.72 21.48
C MET A 21 7.95 -14.52 21.45
N ILE A 22 7.58 -13.55 20.63
CA ILE A 22 8.23 -12.24 20.55
C ILE A 22 7.49 -11.29 21.48
N PRO A 23 8.20 -10.52 22.34
CA PRO A 23 7.57 -9.50 23.17
C PRO A 23 6.80 -8.48 22.33
N LEU A 24 5.62 -8.04 22.82
CA LEU A 24 4.80 -7.02 22.15
C LEU A 24 5.58 -5.73 21.86
N SER A 25 6.55 -5.37 22.72
CA SER A 25 7.40 -4.18 22.54
C SER A 25 8.30 -4.29 21.31
N MET A 26 8.89 -5.46 21.06
CA MET A 26 9.76 -5.68 19.89
C MET A 26 8.95 -5.66 18.60
N VAL A 27 7.74 -6.23 18.61
CA VAL A 27 6.81 -6.14 17.47
C VAL A 27 6.34 -4.71 17.23
N ALA A 28 6.08 -3.95 18.28
CA ALA A 28 5.66 -2.55 18.20
C ALA A 28 6.74 -1.68 17.56
N GLU A 29 7.99 -1.83 18.02
CA GLU A 29 9.16 -1.16 17.47
C GLU A 29 9.36 -1.52 16.00
N TRP A 30 9.34 -2.81 15.67
CA TRP A 30 9.52 -3.30 14.31
C TRP A 30 8.45 -2.76 13.34
N LYS A 31 7.19 -2.74 13.76
CA LYS A 31 6.07 -2.23 12.95
C LYS A 31 5.94 -0.71 12.96
N GLY A 32 6.71 0.00 13.79
CA GLY A 32 6.56 1.45 13.98
C GLY A 32 5.19 1.87 14.53
N ILE A 33 4.52 1.02 15.32
CA ILE A 33 3.21 1.30 15.93
C ILE A 33 3.28 1.19 17.46
N SER A 34 2.25 1.67 18.15
CA SER A 34 2.23 1.59 19.61
C SER A 34 2.06 0.15 20.11
N ARG A 35 2.61 -0.14 21.29
CA ARG A 35 2.40 -1.43 21.98
C ARG A 35 0.91 -1.73 22.22
N SER A 36 0.10 -0.70 22.48
CA SER A 36 -1.35 -0.85 22.64
C SER A 36 -2.03 -1.27 21.34
N ALA A 37 -1.60 -0.74 20.19
CA ALA A 37 -2.09 -1.15 18.88
C ALA A 37 -1.75 -2.63 18.58
N VAL A 38 -0.52 -3.07 18.88
CA VAL A 38 -0.16 -4.51 18.77
C VAL A 38 -1.04 -5.37 19.70
N SER A 39 -1.24 -4.93 20.95
CA SER A 39 -2.12 -5.65 21.87
C SER A 39 -3.57 -5.74 21.36
N GLU A 40 -4.05 -4.71 20.66
CA GLU A 40 -5.40 -4.71 20.10
C GLU A 40 -5.51 -5.67 18.92
N GLN A 41 -4.50 -5.74 18.04
CA GLN A 41 -4.44 -6.73 16.96
C GLN A 41 -4.52 -8.16 17.49
N VAL A 42 -3.91 -8.44 18.65
CA VAL A 42 -4.02 -9.75 19.30
C VAL A 42 -5.42 -10.03 19.82
N LYS A 43 -6.05 -9.04 20.47
CA LYS A 43 -7.41 -9.19 21.01
C LYS A 43 -8.45 -9.35 19.91
N SER A 44 -8.31 -8.63 18.81
CA SER A 44 -9.23 -8.69 17.67
C SER A 44 -9.03 -9.92 16.79
N GLY A 45 -8.05 -10.78 17.09
CA GLY A 45 -7.73 -11.97 16.29
C GLY A 45 -6.96 -11.68 15.00
N ASN A 46 -6.57 -10.43 14.75
CA ASN A 46 -5.81 -10.04 13.56
C ASN A 46 -4.33 -10.49 13.64
N LEU A 47 -3.84 -10.83 14.83
CA LEU A 47 -2.49 -11.32 15.06
C LEU A 47 -2.49 -12.41 16.14
N GLU A 48 -1.97 -13.59 15.83
CA GLU A 48 -1.96 -14.69 16.80
C GLU A 48 -0.97 -14.41 17.94
N GLY A 49 -1.49 -14.35 19.16
CA GLY A 49 -0.71 -14.16 20.37
C GLY A 49 -0.74 -15.37 21.32
N ILE A 50 0.27 -15.43 22.18
CA ILE A 50 0.35 -16.32 23.34
C ILE A 50 0.14 -15.48 24.59
N GLU A 51 -0.78 -15.91 25.44
CA GLU A 51 -0.99 -15.35 26.78
C GLU A 51 -0.57 -16.37 27.84
N ILE A 52 0.22 -15.94 28.83
CA ILE A 52 0.70 -16.79 29.92
C ILE A 52 0.30 -16.14 31.24
N LYS A 53 -0.55 -16.83 32.01
CA LYS A 53 -0.93 -16.38 33.34
C LYS A 53 0.22 -16.65 34.31
N GLY A 54 0.84 -15.59 34.83
CA GLY A 54 1.78 -15.66 35.94
C GLY A 54 1.06 -15.38 37.27
N LYS A 55 1.80 -15.54 38.38
CA LYS A 55 1.27 -15.32 39.73
C LYS A 55 0.74 -13.90 39.95
N ASN A 56 1.49 -12.89 39.47
CA ASN A 56 1.18 -11.47 39.66
C ASN A 56 1.08 -10.68 38.35
N LYS A 57 1.26 -11.33 37.20
CA LYS A 57 1.29 -10.67 35.89
C LYS A 57 0.86 -11.62 34.78
N VAL A 58 0.24 -11.06 33.75
CA VAL A 58 -0.05 -11.77 32.50
C VAL A 58 1.02 -11.41 31.49
N TRP A 59 1.72 -12.42 30.98
CA TRP A 59 2.65 -12.21 29.87
C TRP A 59 1.91 -12.39 28.56
N ARG A 60 2.22 -11.53 27.61
CA ARG A 60 1.72 -11.62 26.24
C ARG A 60 2.91 -11.57 25.30
N GLY A 61 2.83 -12.36 24.24
CA GLY A 61 3.79 -12.36 23.16
C GLY A 61 3.11 -12.73 21.84
N ILE A 62 3.78 -12.45 20.73
CA ILE A 62 3.32 -12.77 19.38
C ILE A 62 4.08 -13.99 18.88
N ARG A 63 3.41 -14.89 18.17
CA ARG A 63 4.14 -15.97 17.49
C ARG A 63 4.88 -15.44 16.27
N PRO A 64 6.19 -15.72 16.09
CA PRO A 64 6.94 -15.27 14.93
C PRO A 64 6.26 -15.62 13.60
N GLN A 65 5.77 -16.86 13.45
CA GLN A 65 5.12 -17.30 12.21
C GLN A 65 3.87 -16.47 11.88
N ALA A 66 3.03 -16.17 12.88
CA ALA A 66 1.82 -15.38 12.67
C ALA A 66 2.15 -13.93 12.27
N LEU A 67 3.22 -13.37 12.82
CA LEU A 67 3.71 -12.05 12.44
C LEU A 67 4.16 -12.03 10.98
N PHE A 68 4.98 -12.99 10.56
CA PHE A 68 5.49 -13.04 9.18
C PHE A 68 4.42 -13.39 8.15
N VAL A 69 3.47 -14.27 8.49
CA VAL A 69 2.31 -14.56 7.62
C VAL A 69 1.46 -13.31 7.41
N GLN A 70 1.22 -12.53 8.47
CA GLN A 70 0.48 -11.28 8.35
C GLN A 70 1.19 -10.29 7.42
N GLU A 71 2.51 -10.17 7.55
CA GLU A 71 3.32 -9.22 6.78
C GLU A 71 3.41 -9.63 5.30
N ALA A 72 3.67 -10.91 5.03
CA ALA A 72 3.59 -11.46 3.69
C ALA A 72 2.19 -11.24 3.06
N GLY A 73 1.13 -11.35 3.86
CA GLY A 73 -0.23 -11.06 3.42
C GLY A 73 -0.46 -9.58 3.07
N ILE A 74 0.06 -8.66 3.89
CA ILE A 74 -0.01 -7.21 3.63
C ILE A 74 0.78 -6.85 2.38
N GLU A 75 2.00 -7.39 2.21
CA GLU A 75 2.83 -7.17 1.03
C GLU A 75 2.17 -7.72 -0.24
N ALA A 76 1.63 -8.94 -0.18
CA ALA A 76 0.92 -9.56 -1.31
C ALA A 76 -0.31 -8.73 -1.70
N GLN A 77 -1.08 -8.27 -0.72
CA GLN A 77 -2.24 -7.40 -0.98
C GLN A 77 -1.82 -6.06 -1.59
N SER A 78 -0.76 -5.43 -1.07
CA SER A 78 -0.24 -4.16 -1.60
C SER A 78 0.25 -4.31 -3.05
N ARG A 79 0.95 -5.40 -3.35
CA ARG A 79 1.38 -5.76 -4.70
C ARG A 79 0.18 -5.97 -5.62
N GLN A 80 -0.80 -6.75 -5.18
CA GLN A 80 -2.01 -7.00 -5.95
C GLN A 80 -2.76 -5.71 -6.28
N ARG A 81 -2.94 -4.81 -5.30
CA ARG A 81 -3.57 -3.50 -5.53
C ARG A 81 -2.81 -2.67 -6.55
N ARG A 82 -1.48 -2.60 -6.42
CA ARG A 82 -0.62 -1.88 -7.37
C ARG A 82 -0.76 -2.43 -8.78
N ASP A 83 -0.79 -3.75 -8.94
CA ASP A 83 -0.91 -4.39 -10.25
C ASP A 83 -2.30 -4.20 -10.86
N GLN A 84 -3.35 -4.16 -10.04
CA GLN A 84 -4.71 -3.80 -10.47
C GLN A 84 -4.75 -2.37 -10.99
N VAL A 85 -4.22 -1.39 -10.24
CA VAL A 85 -4.15 0.01 -10.69
C VAL A 85 -3.34 0.13 -11.98
N ARG A 86 -2.17 -0.52 -12.07
CA ARG A 86 -1.34 -0.51 -13.28
C ARG A 86 -2.11 -1.04 -14.49
N THR A 87 -2.77 -2.18 -14.35
CA THR A 87 -3.55 -2.80 -15.43
C THR A 87 -4.66 -1.88 -15.91
N THR A 88 -5.40 -1.25 -14.99
CA THR A 88 -6.45 -0.30 -15.32
C THR A 88 -5.92 0.92 -16.08
N LEU A 89 -4.77 1.47 -15.66
CA LEU A 89 -4.15 2.60 -16.37
C LEU A 89 -3.67 2.20 -17.76
N ALA A 90 -3.04 1.04 -17.90
CA ALA A 90 -2.56 0.54 -19.19
C ALA A 90 -3.72 0.30 -20.17
N GLN A 91 -4.83 -0.27 -19.69
CA GLN A 91 -6.05 -0.47 -20.49
C GLN A 91 -6.64 0.86 -20.94
N ALA A 92 -6.80 1.82 -20.02
CA ALA A 92 -7.31 3.16 -20.36
C ALA A 92 -6.39 3.90 -21.33
N ALA A 93 -5.07 3.79 -21.15
CA ALA A 93 -4.10 4.38 -22.06
C ALA A 93 -4.18 3.78 -23.47
N ALA A 94 -4.32 2.46 -23.57
CA ALA A 94 -4.43 1.74 -24.85
C ALA A 94 -5.70 2.10 -25.63
N THR A 95 -6.81 2.37 -24.93
CA THR A 95 -8.07 2.82 -25.55
C THR A 95 -8.15 4.33 -25.77
N GLY A 96 -7.12 5.09 -25.40
CA GLY A 96 -7.11 6.55 -25.50
C GLY A 96 -8.08 7.25 -24.54
N GLN A 97 -8.49 6.57 -23.47
CA GLN A 97 -9.49 7.05 -22.53
C GLN A 97 -8.85 7.67 -21.28
N GLN A 98 -9.45 8.77 -20.79
CA GLN A 98 -9.18 9.31 -19.46
C GLN A 98 -10.08 8.64 -18.43
N ILE A 99 -9.57 8.41 -17.22
CA ILE A 99 -10.34 7.83 -16.13
C ILE A 99 -10.30 8.74 -14.91
N SER A 100 -11.31 8.64 -14.07
CA SER A 100 -11.32 9.34 -12.79
C SER A 100 -10.49 8.62 -11.73
N TYR A 101 -10.09 9.34 -10.68
CA TYR A 101 -9.49 8.70 -9.49
C TYR A 101 -10.35 7.57 -8.93
N GLY A 102 -11.68 7.71 -8.94
CA GLY A 102 -12.58 6.64 -8.48
C GLY A 102 -12.51 5.38 -9.35
N GLU A 103 -12.39 5.55 -10.67
CA GLU A 103 -12.23 4.42 -11.60
C GLU A 103 -10.84 3.76 -11.47
N ALA A 104 -9.79 4.53 -11.20
CA ALA A 104 -8.47 3.99 -10.90
C ALA A 104 -8.43 3.22 -9.56
N MET A 105 -9.21 3.66 -8.57
CA MET A 105 -9.26 3.07 -7.22
C MET A 105 -10.09 1.79 -7.14
N ALA A 106 -11.20 1.71 -7.90
CA ALA A 106 -12.20 0.66 -7.72
C ALA A 106 -11.66 -0.78 -7.89
N PRO A 107 -10.81 -1.10 -8.89
CA PRO A 107 -10.25 -2.44 -9.06
C PRO A 107 -9.35 -2.89 -7.90
N ALA A 108 -8.76 -1.94 -7.18
CA ALA A 108 -7.92 -2.17 -6.00
C ALA A 108 -8.72 -2.24 -4.69
N GLY A 109 -10.05 -2.15 -4.74
CA GLY A 109 -10.91 -2.12 -3.57
C GLY A 109 -10.77 -0.84 -2.73
N LEU A 110 -10.18 0.22 -3.31
CA LEU A 110 -9.94 1.49 -2.62
C LEU A 110 -11.15 2.42 -2.77
N SER A 111 -11.43 3.23 -1.74
CA SER A 111 -12.56 4.16 -1.73
C SER A 111 -12.14 5.61 -1.65
N SER A 112 -12.65 6.45 -2.54
CA SER A 112 -12.45 7.90 -2.48
C SER A 112 -13.04 8.55 -1.22
N ARG A 113 -13.95 7.86 -0.51
CA ARG A 113 -14.53 8.32 0.76
C ARG A 113 -13.57 8.14 1.93
N ASN A 114 -12.63 7.20 1.85
CA ASN A 114 -11.67 6.91 2.90
C ASN A 114 -10.38 7.75 2.72
N PRO A 115 -9.99 8.61 3.68
CA PRO A 115 -8.76 9.39 3.59
C PRO A 115 -7.49 8.55 3.42
N ARG A 116 -7.43 7.36 4.05
CA ARG A 116 -6.27 6.45 3.92
C ARG A 116 -6.13 5.95 2.49
N ASP A 117 -7.22 5.48 1.91
CA ASP A 117 -7.24 4.98 0.54
C ASP A 117 -6.91 6.08 -0.47
N ARG A 118 -7.32 7.34 -0.20
CA ARG A 118 -6.93 8.50 -1.00
C ARG A 118 -5.42 8.78 -0.96
N ALA A 119 -4.78 8.58 0.20
CA ALA A 119 -3.33 8.69 0.31
C ALA A 119 -2.65 7.52 -0.42
N GLU A 120 -3.15 6.30 -0.24
CA GLU A 120 -2.62 5.09 -0.86
C GLU A 120 -2.64 5.18 -2.39
N ILE A 121 -3.76 5.59 -3.00
CA ILE A 121 -3.81 5.77 -4.46
C ILE A 121 -2.84 6.86 -4.94
N GLY A 122 -2.65 7.94 -4.17
CA GLY A 122 -1.67 8.98 -4.50
C GLY A 122 -0.24 8.45 -4.56
N THR A 123 0.14 7.63 -3.58
CA THR A 123 1.44 6.93 -3.55
C THR A 123 1.57 5.98 -4.74
N LEU A 124 0.59 5.10 -4.97
CA LEU A 124 0.62 4.14 -6.09
C LEU A 124 0.76 4.84 -7.45
N LEU A 125 -0.03 5.89 -7.70
CA LEU A 125 0.06 6.66 -8.94
C LEU A 125 1.42 7.33 -9.10
N SER A 126 2.03 7.79 -8.01
CA SER A 126 3.35 8.40 -8.01
C SER A 126 4.44 7.38 -8.36
N GLU A 127 4.43 6.21 -7.73
CA GLU A 127 5.37 5.11 -8.01
C GLU A 127 5.26 4.64 -9.47
N LEU A 128 4.04 4.37 -9.95
CA LEU A 128 3.80 3.97 -11.33
C LEU A 128 4.23 5.05 -12.34
N SER A 129 4.11 6.33 -11.98
CA SER A 129 4.59 7.44 -12.82
C SER A 129 6.12 7.53 -12.84
N ARG A 130 6.81 7.26 -11.73
CA ARG A 130 8.28 7.19 -11.70
C ARG A 130 8.79 6.04 -12.59
N GLU A 131 8.16 4.88 -12.51
CA GLU A 131 8.52 3.72 -13.33
C GLU A 131 8.28 3.95 -14.82
N SER A 132 7.10 4.47 -15.18
CA SER A 132 6.79 4.79 -16.58
C SER A 132 7.64 5.94 -17.12
N LEU A 133 8.07 6.88 -16.27
CA LEU A 133 9.02 7.91 -16.66
C LEU A 133 10.39 7.29 -16.98
N ALA A 134 10.89 6.42 -16.11
CA ALA A 134 12.17 5.75 -16.31
C ALA A 134 12.18 4.84 -17.54
N GLY A 135 11.09 4.11 -17.80
CA GLY A 135 11.02 3.16 -18.92
C GLY A 135 10.56 3.74 -20.25
N GLN A 136 9.66 4.72 -20.24
CA GLN A 136 8.94 5.21 -21.43
C GLN A 136 8.96 6.75 -21.56
N GLY A 137 9.53 7.46 -20.58
CA GLY A 137 9.57 8.92 -20.56
C GLY A 137 8.22 9.58 -20.30
N ILE A 138 7.21 8.86 -19.82
CA ILE A 138 5.84 9.37 -19.60
C ILE A 138 5.46 9.36 -18.13
N LEU A 139 4.50 10.20 -17.74
CA LEU A 139 3.83 10.08 -16.46
C LEU A 139 2.48 9.39 -16.66
N ILE A 140 2.40 8.07 -16.44
CA ILE A 140 1.18 7.30 -16.71
C ILE A 140 -0.06 7.83 -15.98
N SER A 141 0.11 8.47 -14.81
CA SER A 141 -1.00 9.09 -14.08
C SER A 141 -1.60 10.34 -14.74
N ALA A 142 -1.04 10.86 -15.85
CA ALA A 142 -1.57 12.02 -16.58
C ALA A 142 -2.99 11.78 -17.15
N ILE A 143 -3.41 10.52 -17.30
CA ILE A 143 -4.76 10.17 -17.78
C ILE A 143 -5.79 10.09 -16.64
N VAL A 144 -5.36 10.24 -15.38
CA VAL A 144 -6.23 10.21 -14.20
C VAL A 144 -6.67 11.62 -13.84
N VAL A 145 -7.99 11.84 -13.78
CA VAL A 145 -8.58 13.16 -13.60
C VAL A 145 -9.60 13.23 -12.45
N GLN A 146 -9.85 14.42 -11.95
CA GLN A 146 -10.97 14.67 -11.06
C GLN A 146 -12.26 14.73 -11.89
N LYS A 147 -13.34 14.11 -11.41
CA LYS A 147 -14.64 14.14 -12.12
C LYS A 147 -15.20 15.55 -12.29
N THR A 148 -14.93 16.44 -11.35
CA THR A 148 -15.47 17.81 -11.32
C THR A 148 -14.77 18.74 -12.29
N THR A 149 -13.45 18.61 -12.46
CA THR A 149 -12.64 19.53 -13.27
C THR A 149 -12.21 18.93 -14.61
N GLY A 150 -12.27 17.60 -14.75
CA GLY A 150 -11.70 16.90 -15.90
C GLY A 150 -10.16 16.98 -15.96
N ARG A 151 -9.49 17.43 -14.88
CA ARG A 151 -8.04 17.63 -14.81
C ARG A 151 -7.39 16.80 -13.69
N PRO A 152 -6.09 16.49 -13.76
CA PRO A 152 -5.35 15.91 -12.65
C PRO A 152 -5.40 16.81 -11.41
N ASN A 153 -5.20 16.22 -10.24
CA ASN A 153 -5.09 16.99 -9.01
C ASN A 153 -3.73 17.70 -8.89
N ALA A 154 -3.58 18.58 -7.89
CA ALA A 154 -2.34 19.31 -7.63
C ALA A 154 -1.14 18.39 -7.35
N GLN A 155 -1.36 17.19 -6.81
CA GLN A 155 -0.29 16.24 -6.50
C GLN A 155 0.39 15.71 -7.77
N PHE A 156 -0.35 15.54 -8.88
CA PHE A 156 0.25 15.18 -10.17
C PHE A 156 1.25 16.24 -10.63
N PHE A 157 0.89 17.53 -10.55
CA PHE A 157 1.77 18.62 -10.97
C PHE A 157 2.93 18.82 -10.01
N ALA A 158 2.73 18.61 -8.71
CA ALA A 158 3.81 18.60 -7.72
C ALA A 158 4.83 17.50 -8.03
N LEU A 159 4.37 16.26 -8.30
CA LEU A 159 5.23 15.15 -8.71
C LEU A 159 5.97 15.47 -10.01
N ALA A 160 5.28 16.03 -11.01
CA ALA A 160 5.92 16.39 -12.28
C ALA A 160 7.06 17.41 -12.08
N ARG A 161 6.93 18.35 -11.14
CA ARG A 161 8.00 19.29 -10.78
C ARG A 161 9.13 18.61 -10.02
N GLU A 162 8.80 17.76 -9.06
CA GLU A 162 9.78 16.96 -8.30
C GLU A 162 10.65 16.11 -9.23
N LEU A 163 10.04 15.52 -10.26
CA LEU A 163 10.72 14.70 -11.27
C LEU A 163 11.40 15.52 -12.38
N GLY A 164 11.43 16.85 -12.28
CA GLY A 164 12.03 17.75 -13.28
C GLY A 164 11.30 17.77 -14.64
N CYS A 165 10.12 17.18 -14.73
CA CYS A 165 9.32 17.13 -15.96
C CYS A 165 8.56 18.45 -16.23
N LEU A 166 8.17 19.14 -15.16
CA LEU A 166 7.47 20.43 -15.21
C LEU A 166 8.32 21.51 -14.52
N ARG A 167 8.60 22.61 -15.21
CA ARG A 167 9.33 23.74 -14.61
C ARG A 167 8.42 24.56 -13.70
N ASN A 168 9.01 25.22 -12.69
CA ASN A 168 8.27 26.16 -11.86
C ASN A 168 7.74 27.33 -12.70
N GLY A 169 6.45 27.68 -12.53
CA GLY A 169 5.78 28.73 -13.30
C GLY A 169 5.39 28.38 -14.73
N ALA A 170 5.69 27.17 -15.22
CA ALA A 170 5.23 26.71 -16.53
C ALA A 170 3.72 26.40 -16.52
N ASP A 171 3.09 26.48 -17.70
CA ASP A 171 1.66 26.18 -17.84
C ASP A 171 1.36 24.69 -17.61
N GLU A 172 0.65 24.42 -16.53
CA GLU A 172 0.17 23.10 -16.15
C GLU A 172 -0.81 22.51 -17.18
N ALA A 173 -1.61 23.34 -17.87
CA ALA A 173 -2.58 22.86 -18.85
C ALA A 173 -1.88 22.30 -20.09
N THR A 174 -1.01 23.08 -20.73
CA THR A 174 -0.21 22.61 -21.87
C THR A 174 0.62 21.38 -21.50
N PHE A 175 1.34 21.41 -20.37
CA PHE A 175 2.12 20.26 -19.92
C PHE A 175 1.28 18.98 -19.78
N TRP A 176 0.09 19.09 -19.18
CA TRP A 176 -0.79 17.95 -19.00
C TRP A 176 -1.31 17.42 -20.34
N HIS A 177 -1.72 18.29 -21.26
CA HIS A 177 -2.16 17.87 -22.59
C HIS A 177 -1.06 17.12 -23.34
N ASP A 178 0.18 17.61 -23.29
CA ASP A 178 1.33 16.97 -23.90
C ASP A 178 1.63 15.60 -23.26
N GLN A 179 1.67 15.53 -21.92
CA GLN A 179 1.89 14.27 -21.21
C GLN A 179 0.80 13.24 -21.51
N LYS A 180 -0.47 13.66 -21.52
CA LYS A 180 -1.59 12.79 -21.88
C LYS A 180 -1.43 12.23 -23.30
N ALA A 181 -1.10 13.08 -24.27
CA ALA A 181 -0.87 12.64 -25.64
C ALA A 181 0.31 11.65 -25.75
N ARG A 182 1.38 11.88 -24.98
CA ARG A 182 2.53 10.96 -24.90
C ARG A 182 2.14 9.61 -24.30
N VAL A 183 1.32 9.60 -23.24
CA VAL A 183 0.80 8.37 -22.64
C VAL A 183 0.00 7.58 -23.67
N PHE A 184 -0.99 8.19 -24.32
CA PHE A 184 -1.78 7.46 -25.32
C PHE A 184 -0.90 6.92 -26.46
N ARG A 185 -0.01 7.75 -27.02
CA ARG A 185 0.91 7.29 -28.07
C ARG A 185 1.79 6.11 -27.65
N ALA A 186 2.24 6.07 -26.39
CA ALA A 186 3.07 4.99 -25.88
C ALA A 186 2.33 3.64 -25.81
N PHE A 187 0.99 3.66 -25.68
CA PHE A 187 0.15 2.45 -25.59
C PHE A 187 -0.65 2.16 -26.87
N SER A 188 -0.74 3.08 -27.83
CA SER A 188 -1.41 2.88 -29.11
C SER A 188 -0.52 2.26 -30.20
N ALA A 189 0.81 2.30 -30.05
CA ALA A 189 1.71 1.65 -31.00
C ALA A 189 1.70 0.13 -30.76
N PRO A 190 1.48 -0.73 -31.78
CA PRO A 190 1.67 -2.16 -31.60
C PRO A 190 3.13 -2.39 -31.20
N SER A 191 3.33 -3.08 -30.07
CA SER A 191 4.64 -3.55 -29.65
C SER A 191 5.32 -4.22 -30.85
N LYS A 192 6.40 -3.61 -31.34
CA LYS A 192 7.30 -4.27 -32.30
C LYS A 192 8.08 -5.36 -31.60
#